data_AF-A0AAD5TFJ1-F1
#
_entry.id   AF-A0AAD5TFJ1-F1
#
_cell.length_a   1.000
_cell.length_b   1.000
_cell.length_c   1.000
_cell.angle_alpha   90.00
_cell.angle_beta   90.00
_cell.angle_gamma   90.00
#
_symmetry.space_group_name_H-M   'P 1'
#
loop_
_entity.id
_entity.type
_entity.pdbx_description
1 polymer ?
#
loop_
_entity_poly.entity_id
_entity_poly.type
_entity_poly.pdbx_seq_one_letter_code
_entity_poly.pdbx_strand_id
1 'polypeptide(L)'
;MGLANKLASAAGGPPPTTGGYNAPYVGGGQQQHPYGGAPAPYGSAPPQQGGPPPAGFAGGFAPPGQRPNAPYGQQQSLYGQQPGQSPYGPPYGQQPGQPYGQQPGQLTFCQQNGQSPYGQQPYGQQPGPYGAPPGQYGGGGGDLSVSRTQPHPQAAAAAFPVISAKLGFIAQQNRLENFYPPQAIGQIADRISKTVDFNSIAMQWKLQTAELAYDLASLALYDIVIYADDSGSMAAMENGERIDDLNLIVSKVAEIASLFDQDGISVRFMNSDAQGNNITSEAQASQLVRNVKYMGTTPLGTKLDAKVIQPMVLAPARAGSLPKPVLVIVITDGEPVGETRSHINNVITAAKQALGSTRYGPSAVAFQFAQVGKDTAAQKFLADLDNDPVIGKMIDCTSYYEMEQMEMQRKGVDLTPGMWLVKLMVGSIDPTYDEND
;
A
#
# COMPACT_ATOMS: atom_id res chain seq x y z
N MET A 1 -11.74 4.67 -20.81
CA MET A 1 -11.96 5.69 -19.78
C MET A 1 -11.98 4.99 -18.44
N GLY A 2 -10.78 4.69 -17.97
CA GLY A 2 -10.49 4.29 -16.61
C GLY A 2 -10.56 5.48 -15.65
N LEU A 3 -9.93 5.31 -14.50
CA LEU A 3 -10.15 6.13 -13.31
C LEU A 3 -9.75 7.61 -13.51
N ALA A 4 -8.59 7.87 -14.10
CA ALA A 4 -8.08 9.22 -14.37
C ALA A 4 -9.02 10.01 -15.29
N ASN A 5 -9.47 9.38 -16.38
CA ASN A 5 -10.41 9.98 -17.32
C ASN A 5 -11.79 10.23 -16.67
N LYS A 6 -12.25 9.33 -15.81
CA LYS A 6 -13.51 9.51 -15.08
C LYS A 6 -13.45 10.66 -14.07
N LEU A 7 -12.42 10.75 -13.22
CA LEU A 7 -12.27 11.86 -12.27
C LEU A 7 -12.18 13.21 -12.97
N ALA A 8 -11.41 13.31 -14.07
CA ALA A 8 -11.34 14.53 -14.88
C ALA A 8 -12.72 14.92 -15.46
N SER A 9 -13.49 13.96 -15.98
CA SER A 9 -14.84 14.22 -16.50
C SER A 9 -15.85 14.63 -15.41
N ALA A 10 -15.70 14.10 -14.19
CA ALA A 10 -16.58 14.37 -13.07
C ALA A 10 -16.45 15.81 -12.53
N ALA A 11 -15.40 16.55 -12.90
CA ALA A 11 -15.24 17.96 -12.55
C ALA A 11 -16.20 18.91 -13.29
N GLY A 12 -16.91 18.44 -14.32
CA GLY A 12 -17.79 19.27 -15.17
C GLY A 12 -19.31 19.04 -15.05
N GLY A 13 -19.77 18.15 -14.15
CA GLY A 13 -21.18 17.75 -14.04
C GLY A 13 -21.91 18.22 -12.78
N PRO A 14 -23.21 18.60 -12.85
CA PRO A 14 -24.02 18.90 -11.67
C PRO A 14 -24.32 17.63 -10.85
N PRO A 15 -24.56 17.75 -9.52
CA PRO A 15 -24.76 16.59 -8.65
C PRO A 15 -26.11 15.89 -8.91
N PRO A 16 -26.18 14.55 -8.84
CA PRO A 16 -27.43 13.80 -8.89
C PRO A 16 -28.23 13.97 -7.58
N THR A 17 -29.55 13.81 -7.67
CA THR A 17 -30.48 13.97 -6.53
C THR A 17 -30.45 12.77 -5.59
N THR A 18 -30.24 13.02 -4.29
CA THR A 18 -30.15 11.99 -3.24
C THR A 18 -31.48 11.30 -2.94
N GLY A 19 -31.53 9.97 -3.11
CA GLY A 19 -32.49 9.12 -2.38
C GLY A 19 -31.94 8.79 -0.99
N GLY A 20 -32.74 8.97 0.06
CA GLY A 20 -32.26 8.80 1.43
C GLY A 20 -32.06 7.33 1.84
N TYR A 21 -30.87 7.00 2.36
CA TYR A 21 -30.60 5.73 3.04
C TYR A 21 -30.64 5.92 4.56
N ASN A 22 -31.03 4.90 5.31
CA ASN A 22 -31.17 4.96 6.76
C ASN A 22 -30.58 3.69 7.40
N ALA A 23 -29.40 3.80 8.01
CA ALA A 23 -28.67 2.65 8.55
C ALA A 23 -29.20 2.22 9.94
N PRO A 24 -29.36 0.91 10.22
CA PRO A 24 -29.93 0.43 11.48
C PRO A 24 -28.92 0.54 12.64
N TYR A 25 -29.19 1.43 13.58
CA TYR A 25 -28.35 1.68 14.75
C TYR A 25 -28.61 0.65 15.87
N VAL A 26 -27.65 -0.24 16.14
CA VAL A 26 -27.76 -1.24 17.23
C VAL A 26 -27.38 -0.61 18.57
N GLY A 27 -28.27 0.23 19.10
CA GLY A 27 -28.12 0.86 20.41
C GLY A 27 -28.38 -0.11 21.56
N GLY A 28 -27.33 -0.52 22.28
CA GLY A 28 -27.45 -1.38 23.47
C GLY A 28 -28.11 -0.68 24.66
N GLY A 29 -29.42 -0.87 24.84
CA GLY A 29 -30.19 -0.29 25.95
C GLY A 29 -30.84 -1.34 26.84
N GLN A 30 -30.36 -1.47 28.09
CA GLN A 30 -31.07 -2.26 29.11
C GLN A 30 -32.29 -1.48 29.63
N GLN A 31 -33.48 -2.10 29.60
CA GLN A 31 -34.60 -1.66 30.43
C GLN A 31 -35.55 -2.82 30.78
N GLN A 32 -36.24 -2.69 31.91
CA GLN A 32 -36.92 -3.79 32.61
C GLN A 32 -38.43 -3.74 32.39
N HIS A 33 -39.08 -4.90 32.24
CA HIS A 33 -40.54 -5.02 32.25
C HIS A 33 -41.02 -6.05 33.29
N PRO A 34 -41.99 -5.73 34.18
CA PRO A 34 -42.46 -6.65 35.23
C PRO A 34 -43.74 -7.42 34.89
N TYR A 35 -43.90 -8.59 35.54
CA TYR A 35 -45.15 -9.30 35.89
C TYR A 35 -46.22 -9.61 34.82
N GLY A 36 -46.60 -10.89 34.71
CA GLY A 36 -47.90 -11.28 34.14
C GLY A 36 -48.15 -12.77 33.86
N GLY A 37 -48.66 -13.52 34.84
CA GLY A 37 -49.52 -14.70 34.61
C GLY A 37 -48.88 -16.08 34.40
N ALA A 38 -49.21 -17.02 35.29
CA ALA A 38 -49.21 -18.47 35.07
C ALA A 38 -50.60 -19.01 35.50
N PRO A 39 -51.09 -20.16 34.99
CA PRO A 39 -50.66 -21.45 35.56
C PRO A 39 -50.56 -22.66 34.59
N ALA A 40 -49.49 -23.45 34.77
CA ALA A 40 -49.44 -24.89 35.16
C ALA A 40 -50.68 -25.83 35.00
N PRO A 41 -50.51 -27.18 35.10
CA PRO A 41 -49.40 -28.07 34.68
C PRO A 41 -49.84 -29.47 34.14
N TYR A 42 -48.91 -30.27 33.56
CA TYR A 42 -48.82 -31.76 33.57
C TYR A 42 -47.55 -32.17 32.76
N GLY A 43 -46.70 -33.16 33.07
CA GLY A 43 -46.52 -34.00 34.27
C GLY A 43 -45.23 -34.88 34.18
N SER A 44 -44.66 -35.25 35.34
CA SER A 44 -43.57 -36.24 35.66
C SER A 44 -43.09 -37.23 34.56
N ALA A 45 -41.79 -37.39 34.19
CA ALA A 45 -40.60 -37.88 34.95
C ALA A 45 -40.60 -39.40 35.31
N PRO A 46 -39.47 -40.13 35.54
CA PRO A 46 -38.05 -39.96 35.11
C PRO A 46 -37.37 -41.27 34.52
N PRO A 47 -36.25 -41.91 34.99
CA PRO A 47 -35.09 -42.19 34.09
C PRO A 47 -34.40 -43.60 34.13
N GLN A 48 -33.49 -43.86 33.17
CA GLN A 48 -32.34 -44.82 33.19
C GLN A 48 -31.31 -44.37 32.10
N GLN A 49 -29.97 -44.50 32.13
CA GLN A 49 -28.92 -45.04 33.04
C GLN A 49 -28.24 -46.38 32.61
N GLY A 50 -26.89 -46.34 32.44
CA GLY A 50 -26.01 -47.47 32.02
C GLY A 50 -25.86 -47.60 30.48
N GLY A 51 -24.76 -48.10 29.89
CA GLY A 51 -23.43 -48.54 30.38
C GLY A 51 -22.53 -49.00 29.19
N PRO A 52 -21.19 -49.15 29.32
CA PRO A 52 -20.27 -49.37 28.19
C PRO A 52 -19.85 -50.86 27.99
N PRO A 53 -18.70 -51.20 27.36
CA PRO A 53 -18.62 -51.88 26.05
C PRO A 53 -18.18 -53.37 26.11
N PRO A 54 -17.97 -54.04 24.96
CA PRO A 54 -17.16 -55.27 24.91
C PRO A 54 -16.06 -55.32 23.82
N ALA A 55 -14.93 -55.92 24.17
CA ALA A 55 -14.08 -56.72 23.27
C ALA A 55 -14.44 -58.22 23.48
N GLY A 56 -13.97 -59.25 22.77
CA GLY A 56 -12.97 -59.43 21.70
C GLY A 56 -12.51 -60.91 21.75
N PHE A 57 -11.90 -61.49 20.71
CA PHE A 57 -11.33 -62.86 20.76
C PHE A 57 -10.10 -63.05 19.84
N ALA A 58 -9.36 -64.14 20.03
CA ALA A 58 -7.89 -64.11 19.98
C ALA A 58 -7.17 -65.37 19.42
N GLY A 59 -5.86 -65.23 19.18
CA GLY A 59 -4.88 -66.30 18.86
C GLY A 59 -3.80 -65.80 17.87
N GLY A 60 -2.53 -66.24 17.87
CA GLY A 60 -1.81 -67.11 18.83
C GLY A 60 -0.47 -67.64 18.25
N PHE A 61 0.52 -67.89 19.10
CA PHE A 61 1.86 -68.48 18.82
C PHE A 61 2.96 -67.60 18.16
N ALA A 62 4.20 -68.12 18.09
CA ALA A 62 5.46 -67.38 18.30
C ALA A 62 6.65 -67.85 17.36
N PRO A 63 7.83 -67.19 17.37
CA PRO A 63 8.86 -67.28 16.30
C PRO A 63 9.99 -68.31 16.58
N PRO A 64 11.06 -68.41 15.72
CA PRO A 64 12.33 -67.76 16.10
C PRO A 64 13.31 -67.31 14.96
N GLY A 65 14.21 -66.35 15.30
CA GLY A 65 15.57 -66.20 14.71
C GLY A 65 15.76 -65.20 13.53
N GLN A 66 16.95 -64.62 13.29
CA GLN A 66 18.20 -64.49 14.05
C GLN A 66 18.94 -63.14 13.76
N ARG A 67 19.91 -62.76 14.61
CA ARG A 67 20.96 -61.71 14.42
C ARG A 67 22.26 -62.37 13.85
N PRO A 68 23.39 -61.71 13.46
CA PRO A 68 23.96 -60.37 13.77
C PRO A 68 24.24 -59.48 12.51
N ASN A 69 24.66 -58.20 12.53
CA ASN A 69 25.30 -57.25 13.48
C ASN A 69 26.83 -57.03 13.29
N ALA A 70 27.24 -55.74 13.28
CA ALA A 70 28.60 -55.20 13.54
C ALA A 70 29.67 -55.12 12.40
N PRO A 71 30.74 -54.27 12.54
CA PRO A 71 31.21 -53.40 11.44
C PRO A 71 32.76 -53.21 11.34
N TYR A 72 33.21 -52.03 10.88
CA TYR A 72 34.58 -51.45 10.87
C TYR A 72 35.57 -51.85 9.75
N GLY A 73 36.43 -50.88 9.39
CA GLY A 73 37.53 -51.02 8.41
C GLY A 73 38.17 -49.69 7.97
N GLN A 74 38.90 -49.00 8.85
CA GLN A 74 39.84 -47.96 8.43
C GLN A 74 41.20 -48.57 8.06
N GLN A 75 41.86 -48.06 7.02
CA GLN A 75 43.32 -47.88 7.08
C GLN A 75 43.83 -46.82 6.09
N GLN A 76 44.85 -46.08 6.52
CA GLN A 76 45.65 -45.15 5.70
C GLN A 76 46.91 -45.88 5.19
N SER A 77 47.52 -45.42 4.09
CA SER A 77 48.98 -45.14 4.03
C SER A 77 49.44 -44.46 2.73
N LEU A 78 50.65 -43.90 2.81
CA LEU A 78 51.34 -42.98 1.89
C LEU A 78 51.98 -43.59 0.61
N TYR A 79 52.73 -42.75 -0.13
CA TYR A 79 53.50 -42.94 -1.38
C TYR A 79 52.71 -42.68 -2.69
N GLY A 80 53.25 -42.05 -3.76
CA GLY A 80 54.62 -41.51 -4.01
C GLY A 80 54.65 -40.48 -5.17
N GLN A 81 55.85 -40.00 -5.59
CA GLN A 81 56.05 -38.81 -6.45
C GLN A 81 55.84 -38.95 -7.99
N GLN A 82 55.86 -37.79 -8.67
CA GLN A 82 56.13 -37.52 -10.10
C GLN A 82 57.33 -38.30 -10.71
N PRO A 83 57.36 -38.54 -12.05
CA PRO A 83 57.78 -37.55 -13.09
C PRO A 83 56.97 -37.62 -14.42
N GLY A 84 57.19 -36.86 -15.51
CA GLY A 84 58.01 -35.65 -15.76
C GLY A 84 58.30 -35.37 -17.27
N GLN A 85 58.28 -34.08 -17.68
CA GLN A 85 58.91 -33.42 -18.86
C GLN A 85 58.44 -33.67 -20.34
N SER A 86 57.92 -32.61 -20.99
CA SER A 86 58.39 -31.83 -22.19
C SER A 86 58.99 -32.51 -23.47
N PRO A 87 59.27 -31.81 -24.61
CA PRO A 87 59.03 -30.39 -25.04
C PRO A 87 58.22 -30.26 -26.38
N TYR A 88 57.90 -29.06 -26.94
CA TYR A 88 58.71 -28.28 -27.91
C TYR A 88 58.11 -26.91 -28.35
N GLY A 89 58.96 -26.00 -28.86
CA GLY A 89 58.67 -24.68 -29.50
C GLY A 89 59.98 -23.83 -29.61
N PRO A 90 60.01 -22.51 -29.94
CA PRO A 90 59.06 -21.61 -30.62
C PRO A 90 59.47 -21.32 -32.11
N PRO A 91 60.22 -20.28 -32.61
CA PRO A 91 60.69 -18.95 -32.11
C PRO A 91 60.59 -17.68 -33.05
N TYR A 92 60.42 -16.49 -32.43
CA TYR A 92 60.96 -15.12 -32.73
C TYR A 92 60.70 -14.25 -34.00
N GLY A 93 60.59 -12.92 -33.73
CA GLY A 93 60.74 -11.76 -34.66
C GLY A 93 59.70 -10.62 -34.41
N GLN A 94 59.86 -9.69 -33.45
CA GLN A 94 60.62 -8.41 -33.42
C GLN A 94 59.98 -7.16 -34.11
N GLN A 95 60.23 -5.97 -33.52
CA GLN A 95 59.75 -4.58 -33.78
C GLN A 95 60.63 -3.83 -34.84
N PRO A 96 60.52 -2.50 -35.16
CA PRO A 96 59.79 -1.35 -34.53
C PRO A 96 59.09 -0.31 -35.49
N GLY A 97 58.55 0.80 -34.96
CA GLY A 97 58.15 2.01 -35.74
C GLY A 97 57.32 3.10 -34.99
N GLN A 98 57.52 4.40 -35.26
CA GLN A 98 56.90 5.62 -34.64
C GLN A 98 57.15 6.87 -35.55
N PRO A 99 56.75 8.15 -35.26
CA PRO A 99 55.63 8.77 -34.50
C PRO A 99 54.95 10.00 -35.25
N TYR A 100 54.41 10.99 -34.50
CA TYR A 100 53.81 12.33 -34.84
C TYR A 100 52.28 12.40 -35.11
N GLY A 101 51.54 13.44 -34.68
CA GLY A 101 51.90 14.52 -33.72
C GLY A 101 50.89 15.68 -33.53
N GLN A 102 50.94 16.33 -32.35
CA GLN A 102 50.49 17.69 -31.95
C GLN A 102 48.99 18.12 -31.93
N GLN A 103 48.77 19.16 -31.12
CA GLN A 103 47.56 19.89 -30.68
C GLN A 103 47.61 21.35 -31.26
N PRO A 104 46.74 22.33 -30.90
CA PRO A 104 45.38 22.31 -30.32
C PRO A 104 44.39 23.22 -31.12
N GLY A 105 43.19 23.50 -30.58
CA GLY A 105 42.30 24.56 -31.09
C GLY A 105 41.24 25.04 -30.09
N GLN A 106 41.44 26.24 -29.52
CA GLN A 106 40.40 27.01 -28.82
C GLN A 106 39.80 28.07 -29.75
N LEU A 107 38.57 28.50 -29.50
CA LEU A 107 38.13 29.86 -29.84
C LEU A 107 37.05 30.36 -28.87
N THR A 108 37.10 31.65 -28.52
CA THR A 108 36.16 32.35 -27.63
C THR A 108 36.23 33.84 -27.94
N PHE A 109 35.09 34.49 -28.22
CA PHE A 109 34.82 35.94 -28.25
C PHE A 109 33.34 36.12 -28.68
N CYS A 110 32.60 37.21 -28.41
CA CYS A 110 32.92 38.52 -27.83
C CYS A 110 31.77 39.09 -26.96
N GLN A 111 31.78 40.40 -26.67
CA GLN A 111 31.11 41.07 -25.54
C GLN A 111 30.58 42.48 -25.91
N GLN A 112 29.33 42.81 -25.53
CA GLN A 112 28.77 44.17 -25.38
C GLN A 112 27.42 44.05 -24.62
N ASN A 113 26.99 44.85 -23.62
CA ASN A 113 27.29 46.21 -23.10
C ASN A 113 26.41 47.35 -23.67
N GLY A 114 25.87 48.22 -22.79
CA GLY A 114 24.85 49.26 -23.05
C GLY A 114 23.62 49.12 -22.12
N GLN A 115 23.60 49.64 -20.88
CA GLN A 115 23.42 51.05 -20.43
C GLN A 115 21.96 51.53 -20.32
N SER A 116 21.62 52.12 -19.16
CA SER A 116 20.35 52.80 -18.85
C SER A 116 20.51 54.33 -18.83
N PRO A 117 19.42 55.11 -19.01
CA PRO A 117 19.37 56.53 -18.64
C PRO A 117 18.38 56.87 -17.49
N TYR A 118 18.55 58.06 -16.91
CA TYR A 118 17.87 58.59 -15.71
C TYR A 118 16.48 59.22 -15.98
N GLY A 119 15.67 59.48 -14.93
CA GLY A 119 14.35 60.14 -15.10
C GLY A 119 13.54 60.66 -13.89
N GLN A 120 14.17 61.31 -12.89
CA GLN A 120 13.59 62.32 -11.94
C GLN A 120 12.26 62.10 -11.13
N GLN A 121 12.14 62.84 -10.03
CA GLN A 121 11.00 62.99 -9.07
C GLN A 121 10.24 64.35 -9.31
N PRO A 122 9.31 64.90 -8.46
CA PRO A 122 8.70 64.47 -7.16
C PRO A 122 7.15 64.75 -6.97
N TYR A 123 6.65 64.53 -5.73
CA TYR A 123 5.45 65.12 -5.04
C TYR A 123 4.00 64.72 -5.41
N GLY A 124 3.12 64.53 -4.38
CA GLY A 124 1.66 64.69 -4.57
C GLY A 124 0.58 64.07 -3.63
N GLN A 125 0.63 64.26 -2.30
CA GLN A 125 -0.53 64.22 -1.35
C GLN A 125 -1.43 62.95 -1.14
N GLN A 126 -2.05 62.91 0.05
CA GLN A 126 -3.17 62.08 0.55
C GLN A 126 -4.38 63.03 0.85
N PRO A 127 -5.58 62.59 1.31
CA PRO A 127 -6.13 61.23 1.51
C PRO A 127 -7.54 61.00 0.89
N GLY A 128 -8.06 59.75 0.92
CA GLY A 128 -9.47 59.44 0.60
C GLY A 128 -9.78 57.93 0.60
N PRO A 129 -11.01 57.46 0.97
CA PRO A 129 -11.26 56.02 1.21
C PRO A 129 -12.25 55.33 0.24
N TYR A 130 -12.34 54.00 0.40
CA TYR A 130 -13.23 53.00 -0.25
C TYR A 130 -12.86 52.52 -1.67
N GLY A 131 -12.97 51.20 -1.86
CA GLY A 131 -12.75 50.49 -3.12
C GLY A 131 -12.22 49.07 -2.88
N ALA A 132 -13.06 48.05 -3.02
CA ALA A 132 -12.63 46.65 -2.89
C ALA A 132 -11.94 46.17 -4.21
N PRO A 133 -10.93 45.28 -4.15
CA PRO A 133 -10.33 44.71 -5.36
C PRO A 133 -11.34 43.84 -6.13
N PRO A 134 -11.43 43.95 -7.47
CA PRO A 134 -12.34 43.12 -8.27
C PRO A 134 -11.85 41.66 -8.34
N GLY A 135 -12.78 40.71 -8.29
CA GLY A 135 -12.47 39.28 -8.36
C GLY A 135 -11.95 38.86 -9.74
N GLN A 136 -10.74 38.30 -9.78
CA GLN A 136 -10.11 37.81 -11.00
C GLN A 136 -10.69 36.43 -11.39
N TYR A 137 -11.73 36.42 -12.22
CA TYR A 137 -12.28 35.21 -12.83
C TYR A 137 -11.30 34.62 -13.86
N GLY A 138 -10.32 33.86 -13.38
CA GLY A 138 -9.57 32.89 -14.19
C GLY A 138 -10.31 31.56 -14.22
N GLY A 139 -10.63 31.03 -15.41
CA GLY A 139 -11.27 29.73 -15.55
C GLY A 139 -10.31 28.59 -15.23
N GLY A 140 -10.43 28.01 -14.03
CA GLY A 140 -9.73 26.78 -13.64
C GLY A 140 -10.50 25.54 -14.07
N GLY A 141 -9.80 24.57 -14.66
CA GLY A 141 -10.29 23.18 -14.64
C GLY A 141 -10.32 22.69 -13.19
N GLY A 142 -11.31 21.87 -12.84
CA GLY A 142 -11.55 21.47 -11.46
C GLY A 142 -10.40 20.66 -10.87
N ASP A 143 -9.56 21.33 -10.07
CA ASP A 143 -8.54 20.70 -9.24
C ASP A 143 -9.21 19.94 -8.10
N LEU A 144 -8.74 18.72 -7.83
CA LEU A 144 -9.23 17.84 -6.76
C LEU A 144 -8.37 17.96 -5.50
N SER A 145 -7.61 19.05 -5.37
CA SER A 145 -6.66 19.23 -4.28
C SER A 145 -7.34 19.51 -2.93
N VAL A 146 -6.88 18.83 -1.88
CA VAL A 146 -7.39 18.99 -0.52
C VAL A 146 -6.82 20.26 0.10
N SER A 147 -7.67 21.30 0.13
CA SER A 147 -7.39 22.58 0.77
C SER A 147 -6.96 22.38 2.24
N ARG A 148 -5.70 22.69 2.57
CA ARG A 148 -5.12 22.54 3.92
C ARG A 148 -5.57 23.66 4.89
N THR A 149 -6.85 24.01 4.87
CA THR A 149 -7.50 24.90 5.83
C THR A 149 -7.73 24.17 7.16
N GLN A 150 -7.51 24.84 8.29
CA GLN A 150 -7.84 24.27 9.60
C GLN A 150 -9.35 24.02 9.71
N PRO A 151 -9.79 22.86 10.25
CA PRO A 151 -11.19 22.58 10.50
C PRO A 151 -11.80 23.59 11.47
N HIS A 152 -13.09 23.90 11.27
CA HIS A 152 -13.84 24.74 12.21
C HIS A 152 -13.83 24.11 13.62
N PRO A 153 -13.62 24.85 14.72
CA PRO A 153 -13.39 24.26 16.05
C PRO A 153 -14.47 23.30 16.53
N GLN A 154 -15.73 23.51 16.13
CA GLN A 154 -16.85 22.61 16.45
C GLN A 154 -16.79 21.28 15.66
N ALA A 155 -16.29 21.30 14.42
CA ALA A 155 -16.06 20.08 13.64
C ALA A 155 -14.88 19.30 14.20
N ALA A 156 -13.78 19.99 14.57
CA ALA A 156 -12.64 19.38 15.25
C ALA A 156 -13.03 18.67 16.56
N ALA A 157 -13.87 19.31 17.38
CA ALA A 157 -14.39 18.73 18.62
C ALA A 157 -15.31 17.52 18.40
N ALA A 158 -16.09 17.50 17.31
CA ALA A 158 -16.95 16.37 16.95
C ALA A 158 -16.16 15.18 16.36
N ALA A 159 -15.12 15.47 15.56
CA ALA A 159 -14.30 14.45 14.90
C ALA A 159 -13.38 13.71 15.89
N PHE A 160 -12.82 14.39 16.90
CA PHE A 160 -11.89 13.80 17.87
C PHE A 160 -12.35 12.44 18.48
N PRO A 161 -13.54 12.30 19.08
CA PRO A 161 -13.95 11.03 19.67
C PRO A 161 -14.13 9.91 18.64
N VAL A 162 -14.57 10.23 17.42
CA VAL A 162 -14.75 9.26 16.32
C VAL A 162 -13.39 8.75 15.85
N ILE A 163 -12.45 9.66 15.58
CA ILE A 163 -11.08 9.31 15.17
C ILE A 163 -10.37 8.53 16.27
N SER A 164 -10.47 8.96 17.53
CA SER A 164 -9.85 8.26 18.66
C SER A 164 -10.39 6.82 18.82
N ALA A 165 -11.70 6.62 18.62
CA ALA A 165 -12.30 5.29 18.59
C ALA A 165 -11.83 4.45 17.39
N LYS A 166 -11.82 5.01 16.17
CA LYS A 166 -11.35 4.32 14.94
C LYS A 166 -9.88 3.90 15.08
N LEU A 167 -8.98 4.82 15.42
CA LEU A 167 -7.56 4.53 15.60
C LEU A 167 -7.31 3.50 16.71
N GLY A 168 -8.08 3.57 17.81
CA GLY A 168 -8.03 2.57 18.88
C GLY A 168 -8.48 1.17 18.42
N PHE A 169 -9.55 1.09 17.63
CA PHE A 169 -10.03 -0.15 17.02
C PHE A 169 -8.98 -0.76 16.07
N ILE A 170 -8.46 0.03 15.12
CA ILE A 170 -7.44 -0.44 14.16
C ILE A 170 -6.18 -0.92 14.88
N ALA A 171 -5.69 -0.15 15.86
CA ALA A 171 -4.54 -0.54 16.66
C ALA A 171 -4.78 -1.82 17.48
N GLN A 172 -6.02 -2.08 17.92
CA GLN A 172 -6.38 -3.31 18.62
C GLN A 172 -6.50 -4.52 17.67
N GLN A 173 -7.28 -4.42 16.58
CA GLN A 173 -7.48 -5.54 15.65
C GLN A 173 -6.17 -5.96 15.00
N ASN A 174 -5.40 -4.99 14.52
CA ASN A 174 -4.13 -5.24 13.84
C ASN A 174 -2.98 -5.47 14.83
N ARG A 175 -3.24 -5.45 16.14
CA ARG A 175 -2.25 -5.76 17.18
C ARG A 175 -1.00 -4.87 17.17
N LEU A 176 -1.24 -3.56 17.09
CA LEU A 176 -0.21 -2.52 16.99
C LEU A 176 0.25 -2.01 18.37
N GLU A 177 -0.08 -2.71 19.47
CA GLU A 177 0.25 -2.31 20.85
C GLU A 177 1.75 -2.07 21.09
N ASN A 178 2.62 -2.69 20.29
CA ASN A 178 4.08 -2.56 20.35
C ASN A 178 4.62 -1.29 19.68
N PHE A 179 3.78 -0.57 18.95
CA PHE A 179 4.05 0.75 18.34
C PHE A 179 3.28 1.86 19.08
N TYR A 180 1.99 1.64 19.32
CA TYR A 180 1.06 2.67 19.81
C TYR A 180 0.48 2.31 21.19
N PRO A 181 1.08 2.81 22.30
CA PRO A 181 0.39 2.80 23.59
C PRO A 181 -0.87 3.70 23.52
N PRO A 182 -1.91 3.49 24.34
CA PRO A 182 -3.18 4.21 24.24
C PRO A 182 -3.05 5.75 24.27
N GLN A 183 -2.04 6.28 24.97
CA GLN A 183 -1.74 7.71 25.01
C GLN A 183 -1.28 8.26 23.65
N ALA A 184 -0.56 7.47 22.85
CA ALA A 184 -0.13 7.86 21.50
C ALA A 184 -1.32 7.92 20.54
N ILE A 185 -2.24 6.96 20.60
CA ILE A 185 -3.50 6.98 19.82
C ILE A 185 -4.29 8.27 20.10
N GLY A 186 -4.45 8.64 21.37
CA GLY A 186 -5.12 9.88 21.75
C GLY A 186 -4.42 11.15 21.22
N GLN A 187 -3.08 11.17 21.20
CA GLN A 187 -2.30 12.29 20.64
C GLN A 187 -2.39 12.38 19.12
N ILE A 188 -2.40 11.24 18.42
CA ILE A 188 -2.58 11.19 16.97
C ILE A 188 -3.99 11.69 16.60
N ALA A 189 -5.03 11.22 17.30
CA ALA A 189 -6.41 11.68 17.10
C ALA A 189 -6.57 13.18 17.38
N ASP A 190 -5.99 13.69 18.47
CA ASP A 190 -6.06 15.11 18.87
C ASP A 190 -5.36 16.05 17.86
N ARG A 191 -4.24 15.62 17.28
CA ARG A 191 -3.60 16.33 16.17
C ARG A 191 -4.52 16.33 14.95
N ILE A 192 -4.90 15.14 14.46
CA ILE A 192 -5.61 14.99 13.19
C ILE A 192 -6.93 15.76 13.21
N SER A 193 -7.72 15.67 14.29
CA SER A 193 -8.99 16.39 14.40
C SER A 193 -8.84 17.92 14.35
N LYS A 194 -7.64 18.46 14.65
CA LYS A 194 -7.33 19.89 14.62
C LYS A 194 -6.58 20.33 13.35
N THR A 195 -6.04 19.41 12.57
CA THR A 195 -5.26 19.73 11.35
C THR A 195 -5.94 19.32 10.05
N VAL A 196 -6.92 18.42 10.08
CA VAL A 196 -7.59 17.88 8.88
C VAL A 196 -9.07 18.27 8.86
N ASP A 197 -9.52 18.93 7.79
CA ASP A 197 -10.94 19.14 7.53
C ASP A 197 -11.54 18.02 6.69
N PHE A 198 -12.10 17.04 7.39
CA PHE A 198 -12.80 15.89 6.82
C PHE A 198 -14.01 16.27 5.96
N ASN A 199 -14.64 17.43 6.20
CA ASN A 199 -15.75 17.89 5.37
C ASN A 199 -15.26 18.30 3.98
N SER A 200 -14.12 19.00 3.92
CA SER A 200 -13.45 19.34 2.65
C SER A 200 -13.07 18.06 1.90
N ILE A 201 -12.43 17.08 2.57
CA ILE A 201 -12.10 15.78 1.96
C ILE A 201 -13.36 15.12 1.37
N ALA A 202 -14.42 14.95 2.17
CA ALA A 202 -15.65 14.30 1.71
C ALA A 202 -16.28 15.01 0.49
N MET A 203 -16.27 16.35 0.46
CA MET A 203 -16.77 17.13 -0.67
C MET A 203 -15.88 17.04 -1.92
N GLN A 204 -14.56 17.16 -1.77
CA GLN A 204 -13.59 17.09 -2.88
C GLN A 204 -13.57 15.69 -3.51
N TRP A 205 -13.54 14.65 -2.68
CA TRP A 205 -13.49 13.25 -3.10
C TRP A 205 -14.85 12.66 -3.45
N LYS A 206 -15.95 13.42 -3.25
CA LYS A 206 -17.33 12.98 -3.52
C LYS A 206 -17.67 11.69 -2.79
N LEU A 207 -17.32 11.65 -1.50
CA LEU A 207 -17.72 10.59 -0.59
C LEU A 207 -19.18 10.80 -0.20
N GLN A 208 -19.93 9.72 -0.01
CA GLN A 208 -21.37 9.79 0.29
C GLN A 208 -21.64 10.38 1.70
N THR A 209 -20.69 10.25 2.62
CA THR A 209 -20.79 10.76 4.00
C THR A 209 -19.42 11.28 4.49
N ALA A 210 -19.40 11.98 5.63
CA ALA A 210 -18.15 12.45 6.24
C ALA A 210 -17.41 11.33 6.99
N GLU A 211 -18.13 10.29 7.41
CA GLU A 211 -17.59 9.13 8.12
C GLU A 211 -16.55 8.38 7.28
N LEU A 212 -16.81 8.21 5.98
CA LEU A 212 -15.86 7.65 5.01
C LEU A 212 -14.54 8.45 4.91
N ALA A 213 -14.54 9.73 5.29
CA ALA A 213 -13.31 10.51 5.39
C ALA A 213 -12.58 10.26 6.72
N TYR A 214 -13.29 9.95 7.82
CA TYR A 214 -12.66 9.57 9.09
C TYR A 214 -11.92 8.24 9.01
N ASP A 215 -12.39 7.29 8.17
CA ASP A 215 -11.72 6.00 7.97
C ASP A 215 -10.29 6.17 7.42
N LEU A 216 -10.05 7.18 6.58
CA LEU A 216 -8.71 7.56 6.10
C LEU A 216 -7.75 8.01 7.21
N ALA A 217 -8.24 8.40 8.39
CA ALA A 217 -7.36 8.73 9.51
C ALA A 217 -6.50 7.54 9.97
N SER A 218 -6.95 6.31 9.72
CA SER A 218 -6.24 5.05 9.99
C SER A 218 -4.85 4.99 9.36
N LEU A 219 -4.64 5.72 8.26
CA LEU A 219 -3.35 5.86 7.58
C LEU A 219 -2.26 6.47 8.47
N ALA A 220 -2.62 7.27 9.49
CA ALA A 220 -1.66 7.83 10.45
C ALA A 220 -0.99 6.78 11.37
N LEU A 221 -1.40 5.51 11.28
CA LEU A 221 -0.80 4.37 11.98
C LEU A 221 0.20 3.60 11.11
N TYR A 222 0.53 4.07 9.90
CA TYR A 222 1.34 3.33 8.92
C TYR A 222 2.30 4.23 8.10
N ASP A 223 3.56 3.81 7.98
CA ASP A 223 4.47 4.31 6.94
C ASP A 223 4.00 3.75 5.58
N ILE A 224 3.62 4.61 4.63
CA ILE A 224 3.07 4.15 3.33
C ILE A 224 4.18 4.02 2.27
N VAL A 225 4.26 2.84 1.65
CA VAL A 225 5.17 2.53 0.56
C VAL A 225 4.39 2.07 -0.66
N ILE A 226 4.38 2.88 -1.71
CA ILE A 226 3.94 2.43 -3.04
C ILE A 226 5.03 1.55 -3.65
N TYR A 227 4.62 0.40 -4.16
CA TYR A 227 5.43 -0.47 -5.01
C TYR A 227 4.75 -0.59 -6.39
N ALA A 228 5.25 0.19 -7.34
CA ALA A 228 4.62 0.42 -8.64
C ALA A 228 5.24 -0.40 -9.77
N ASP A 229 4.40 -0.88 -10.67
CA ASP A 229 4.78 -1.51 -11.92
C ASP A 229 5.31 -0.49 -12.93
N ASP A 230 6.48 -0.78 -13.48
CA ASP A 230 7.15 -0.04 -14.54
C ASP A 230 7.63 -0.96 -15.67
N SER A 231 6.97 -2.10 -15.84
CA SER A 231 7.22 -3.05 -16.93
C SER A 231 6.81 -2.49 -18.30
N GLY A 232 7.08 -3.27 -19.36
CA GLY A 232 6.71 -2.89 -20.72
C GLY A 232 5.19 -2.88 -21.02
N SER A 233 4.37 -3.66 -20.30
CA SER A 233 2.91 -3.76 -20.54
C SER A 233 2.20 -2.44 -20.24
N MET A 234 2.61 -1.77 -19.16
CA MET A 234 2.09 -0.48 -18.70
C MET A 234 2.07 0.59 -19.81
N ALA A 235 3.11 0.63 -20.65
CA ALA A 235 3.22 1.58 -21.77
C ALA A 235 2.73 1.02 -23.11
N ALA A 236 2.80 -0.30 -23.32
CA ALA A 236 2.46 -0.92 -24.60
C ALA A 236 0.95 -1.19 -24.78
N MET A 237 0.17 -1.20 -23.69
CA MET A 237 -1.25 -1.54 -23.71
C MET A 237 -2.15 -0.34 -23.37
N GLU A 238 -3.43 -0.45 -23.76
CA GLU A 238 -4.51 0.49 -23.42
C GLU A 238 -4.20 1.97 -23.70
N ASN A 239 -3.36 2.24 -24.72
CA ASN A 239 -2.87 3.56 -25.12
C ASN A 239 -2.21 4.37 -23.98
N GLY A 240 -1.67 3.69 -22.96
CA GLY A 240 -1.05 4.33 -21.79
C GLY A 240 -2.02 4.64 -20.64
N GLU A 241 -3.33 4.31 -20.73
CA GLU A 241 -4.32 4.56 -19.66
C GLU A 241 -3.91 3.92 -18.31
N ARG A 242 -3.09 2.85 -18.35
CA ARG A 242 -2.47 2.19 -17.18
C ARG A 242 -1.49 3.10 -16.41
N ILE A 243 -0.72 3.92 -17.13
CA ILE A 243 0.23 4.87 -16.55
C ILE A 243 -0.52 6.09 -16.01
N ASP A 244 -1.58 6.55 -16.68
CA ASP A 244 -2.43 7.64 -16.16
C ASP A 244 -3.16 7.23 -14.88
N ASP A 245 -3.71 6.02 -14.82
CA ASP A 245 -4.36 5.50 -13.61
C ASP A 245 -3.34 5.26 -12.47
N LEU A 246 -2.15 4.71 -12.74
CA LEU A 246 -1.05 4.65 -11.76
C LEU A 246 -0.67 6.06 -11.26
N ASN A 247 -0.46 7.01 -12.18
CA ASN A 247 -0.08 8.38 -11.85
C ASN A 247 -1.13 9.06 -10.96
N LEU A 248 -2.42 8.84 -11.24
CA LEU A 248 -3.51 9.30 -10.38
C LEU A 248 -3.42 8.69 -8.98
N ILE A 249 -3.35 7.35 -8.87
CA ILE A 249 -3.36 6.66 -7.57
C ILE A 249 -2.20 7.16 -6.70
N VAL A 250 -0.97 7.17 -7.23
CA VAL A 250 0.21 7.61 -6.46
C VAL A 250 0.11 9.10 -6.09
N SER A 251 -0.52 9.93 -6.92
CA SER A 251 -0.77 11.34 -6.59
C SER A 251 -1.79 11.48 -5.45
N LYS A 252 -2.95 10.83 -5.55
CA LYS A 252 -4.02 10.93 -4.55
C LYS A 252 -3.66 10.27 -3.22
N VAL A 253 -2.89 9.18 -3.22
CA VAL A 253 -2.30 8.60 -2.00
C VAL A 253 -1.27 9.55 -1.39
N ALA A 254 -0.37 10.16 -2.18
CA ALA A 254 0.61 11.13 -1.66
C ALA A 254 -0.04 12.38 -1.06
N GLU A 255 -1.15 12.84 -1.63
CA GLU A 255 -1.98 13.89 -1.06
C GLU A 255 -2.56 13.48 0.28
N ILE A 256 -3.37 12.42 0.33
CA ILE A 256 -4.12 12.04 1.54
C ILE A 256 -3.17 11.65 2.68
N ALA A 257 -2.11 10.89 2.38
CA ALA A 257 -1.08 10.58 3.35
C ALA A 257 -0.44 11.83 3.96
N SER A 258 -0.25 12.91 3.20
CA SER A 258 0.33 14.18 3.69
C SER A 258 -0.58 15.01 4.61
N LEU A 259 -1.83 14.58 4.82
CA LEU A 259 -2.76 15.16 5.81
C LEU A 259 -2.68 14.39 7.13
N PHE A 260 -2.55 13.07 7.03
CA PHE A 260 -2.59 12.15 8.15
C PHE A 260 -1.20 11.88 8.73
N ASP A 261 -0.13 11.97 7.94
CA ASP A 261 1.26 11.80 8.34
C ASP A 261 2.13 13.04 8.01
N GLN A 262 3.31 13.11 8.63
CA GLN A 262 4.21 14.26 8.58
C GLN A 262 5.46 14.03 7.71
N ASP A 263 5.88 12.77 7.55
CA ASP A 263 7.05 12.38 6.76
C ASP A 263 6.70 12.06 5.30
N GLY A 264 5.51 11.54 5.02
CA GLY A 264 4.98 11.34 3.66
C GLY A 264 5.41 10.04 2.98
N ILE A 265 4.83 9.75 1.81
CA ILE A 265 4.94 8.41 1.21
C ILE A 265 6.33 8.15 0.62
N SER A 266 6.67 6.86 0.55
CA SER A 266 7.77 6.36 -0.27
C SER A 266 7.23 5.67 -1.53
N VAL A 267 8.02 5.68 -2.60
CA VAL A 267 7.69 5.03 -3.88
C VAL A 267 8.91 4.24 -4.36
N ARG A 268 8.67 2.99 -4.78
CA ARG A 268 9.63 2.08 -5.42
C ARG A 268 9.02 1.55 -6.71
N PHE A 269 9.86 1.32 -7.72
CA PHE A 269 9.45 0.72 -8.99
C PHE A 269 10.14 -0.64 -9.17
N MET A 270 9.51 -1.59 -9.88
CA MET A 270 10.01 -2.96 -9.98
C MET A 270 11.38 -3.01 -10.70
N ASN A 271 11.44 -2.49 -11.92
CA ASN A 271 12.61 -2.52 -12.78
C ASN A 271 13.56 -1.36 -12.44
N SER A 272 13.09 -0.12 -12.53
CA SER A 272 13.84 1.12 -12.36
C SER A 272 14.36 1.32 -10.94
N ASP A 273 15.60 1.80 -10.83
CA ASP A 273 16.22 2.19 -9.55
C ASP A 273 15.96 3.67 -9.20
N ALA A 274 15.13 4.36 -9.99
CA ALA A 274 14.49 5.60 -9.55
C ALA A 274 13.56 5.30 -8.36
N GLN A 275 13.50 6.19 -7.39
CA GLN A 275 12.67 6.04 -6.20
C GLN A 275 12.34 7.40 -5.61
N GLY A 276 11.26 7.45 -4.83
CA GLY A 276 10.89 8.60 -4.02
C GLY A 276 10.82 8.25 -2.54
N ASN A 277 11.18 9.19 -1.69
CA ASN A 277 10.96 9.16 -0.24
C ASN A 277 10.39 10.52 0.15
N ASN A 278 9.59 10.56 1.20
CA ASN A 278 9.02 11.80 1.75
C ASN A 278 8.24 12.63 0.71
N ILE A 279 7.43 11.96 -0.10
CA ILE A 279 6.53 12.62 -1.06
C ILE A 279 5.28 13.08 -0.29
N THR A 280 5.02 14.38 -0.30
CA THR A 280 3.95 15.03 0.47
C THR A 280 3.00 15.87 -0.41
N SER A 281 2.92 15.55 -1.71
CA SER A 281 2.07 16.27 -2.68
C SER A 281 1.88 15.50 -3.99
N GLU A 282 0.75 15.76 -4.67
CA GLU A 282 0.46 15.25 -6.02
C GLU A 282 1.54 15.63 -7.03
N ALA A 283 2.05 16.86 -6.96
CA ALA A 283 3.05 17.36 -7.93
C ALA A 283 4.36 16.55 -7.88
N GLN A 284 4.85 16.22 -6.67
CA GLN A 284 6.04 15.39 -6.50
C GLN A 284 5.80 13.94 -6.95
N ALA A 285 4.64 13.36 -6.60
CA ALA A 285 4.25 12.02 -7.02
C ALA A 285 4.14 11.89 -8.55
N SER A 286 3.35 12.77 -9.17
CA SER A 286 3.14 12.87 -10.62
C SER A 286 4.45 13.12 -11.37
N GLN A 287 5.32 14.00 -10.84
CA GLN A 287 6.65 14.21 -11.42
C GLN A 287 7.52 12.95 -11.34
N LEU A 288 7.47 12.17 -10.26
CA LEU A 288 8.25 10.93 -10.17
C LEU A 288 7.74 9.88 -11.16
N VAL A 289 6.44 9.58 -11.14
CA VAL A 289 5.81 8.54 -11.98
C VAL A 289 6.00 8.82 -13.48
N ARG A 290 5.94 10.09 -13.90
CA ARG A 290 6.13 10.51 -15.31
C ARG A 290 7.59 10.51 -15.80
N ASN A 291 8.57 10.49 -14.90
CA ASN A 291 10.00 10.47 -15.26
C ASN A 291 10.60 9.05 -15.27
N VAL A 292 9.84 8.02 -14.90
CA VAL A 292 10.24 6.61 -15.00
C VAL A 292 10.13 6.10 -16.44
N LYS A 293 11.03 5.19 -16.82
CA LYS A 293 10.97 4.47 -18.10
C LYS A 293 10.27 3.13 -17.90
N TYR A 294 9.10 2.99 -18.52
CA TYR A 294 8.29 1.77 -18.50
C TYR A 294 8.89 0.73 -19.45
N MET A 295 9.66 -0.21 -18.90
CA MET A 295 10.42 -1.23 -19.63
C MET A 295 10.86 -2.38 -18.71
N GLY A 296 10.93 -3.58 -19.26
CA GLY A 296 11.28 -4.80 -18.52
C GLY A 296 10.07 -5.71 -18.31
N THR A 297 10.19 -6.63 -17.35
CA THR A 297 9.14 -7.58 -16.99
C THR A 297 8.46 -7.17 -15.68
N THR A 298 7.60 -8.02 -15.12
CA THR A 298 6.91 -7.82 -13.84
C THR A 298 7.49 -8.77 -12.77
N PRO A 299 8.71 -8.54 -12.25
CA PRO A 299 9.37 -9.39 -11.24
C PRO A 299 8.81 -9.12 -9.84
N LEU A 300 7.49 -9.31 -9.69
CA LEU A 300 6.65 -8.81 -8.61
C LEU A 300 7.24 -9.05 -7.22
N GLY A 301 7.39 -10.31 -6.82
CA GLY A 301 7.91 -10.71 -5.51
C GLY A 301 9.41 -10.48 -5.36
N THR A 302 10.21 -10.80 -6.38
CA THR A 302 11.68 -10.71 -6.32
C THR A 302 12.14 -9.27 -6.06
N LYS A 303 11.51 -8.30 -6.74
CA LYS A 303 11.83 -6.88 -6.56
C LYS A 303 11.08 -6.26 -5.37
N LEU A 304 9.93 -6.80 -4.95
CA LEU A 304 9.27 -6.39 -3.71
C LEU A 304 10.18 -6.68 -2.51
N ASP A 305 10.72 -7.91 -2.42
CA ASP A 305 11.61 -8.29 -1.32
C ASP A 305 12.87 -7.41 -1.29
N ALA A 306 13.52 -7.26 -2.44
CA ALA A 306 14.77 -6.53 -2.57
C ALA A 306 14.65 -5.00 -2.38
N LYS A 307 13.56 -4.36 -2.84
CA LYS A 307 13.38 -2.90 -2.82
C LYS A 307 12.52 -2.37 -1.67
N VAL A 308 11.68 -3.21 -1.05
CA VAL A 308 10.78 -2.83 0.05
C VAL A 308 11.01 -3.69 1.29
N ILE A 309 10.80 -5.00 1.22
CA ILE A 309 10.69 -5.85 2.42
C ILE A 309 12.00 -5.92 3.20
N GLN A 310 13.13 -6.27 2.58
CA GLN A 310 14.41 -6.30 3.28
C GLN A 310 14.84 -4.91 3.77
N PRO A 311 14.92 -3.85 2.94
CA PRO A 311 15.46 -2.56 3.37
C PRO A 311 14.54 -1.73 4.27
N MET A 312 13.22 -1.75 4.05
CA MET A 312 12.28 -0.82 4.70
C MET A 312 11.47 -1.47 5.83
N VAL A 313 11.33 -2.80 5.83
CA VAL A 313 10.52 -3.52 6.83
C VAL A 313 11.41 -4.37 7.74
N LEU A 314 12.08 -5.37 7.18
CA LEU A 314 12.78 -6.40 7.96
C LEU A 314 14.11 -5.93 8.54
N ALA A 315 14.90 -5.13 7.83
CA ALA A 315 16.13 -4.55 8.38
C ALA A 315 15.86 -3.67 9.63
N PRO A 316 14.98 -2.64 9.59
CA PRO A 316 14.67 -1.86 10.77
C PRO A 316 13.93 -2.66 11.85
N ALA A 317 13.07 -3.62 11.50
CA ALA A 317 12.42 -4.49 12.49
C ALA A 317 13.43 -5.37 13.25
N ARG A 318 14.39 -5.99 12.55
CA ARG A 318 15.50 -6.77 13.13
C ARG A 318 16.43 -5.90 13.98
N ALA A 319 16.62 -4.63 13.61
CA ALA A 319 17.41 -3.66 14.38
C ALA A 319 16.65 -3.07 15.59
N GLY A 320 15.36 -3.35 15.76
CA GLY A 320 14.52 -2.75 16.81
C GLY A 320 14.22 -1.27 16.60
N SER A 321 14.35 -0.77 15.37
CA SER A 321 14.29 0.64 14.98
C SER A 321 13.22 0.95 13.92
N LEU A 322 12.25 0.07 13.70
CA LEU A 322 11.07 0.34 12.88
C LEU A 322 10.14 1.31 13.64
N PRO A 323 9.77 2.48 13.07
CA PRO A 323 9.08 3.54 13.81
C PRO A 323 7.54 3.40 13.78
N LYS A 324 6.96 3.08 12.61
CA LYS A 324 5.55 2.73 12.41
C LYS A 324 5.47 1.33 11.76
N PRO A 325 4.32 0.63 11.82
CA PRO A 325 3.97 -0.42 10.86
C PRO A 325 4.09 0.11 9.42
N VAL A 326 4.29 -0.77 8.43
CA VAL A 326 4.42 -0.37 7.01
C VAL A 326 3.21 -0.84 6.21
N LEU A 327 2.51 0.08 5.54
CA LEU A 327 1.49 -0.26 4.54
C LEU A 327 2.13 -0.25 3.15
N VAL A 328 2.28 -1.44 2.56
CA VAL A 328 2.79 -1.57 1.19
C VAL A 328 1.60 -1.64 0.22
N ILE A 329 1.48 -0.66 -0.67
CA ILE A 329 0.46 -0.65 -1.74
C ILE A 329 1.14 -1.04 -3.05
N VAL A 330 0.88 -2.26 -3.51
CA VAL A 330 1.37 -2.81 -4.77
C VAL A 330 0.41 -2.43 -5.90
N ILE A 331 0.90 -1.80 -6.96
CA ILE A 331 0.09 -1.37 -8.11
C ILE A 331 0.66 -2.00 -9.38
N THR A 332 -0.14 -2.82 -10.10
CA THR A 332 0.32 -3.57 -11.29
C THR A 332 -0.79 -3.80 -12.32
N ASP A 333 -0.38 -4.06 -13.57
CA ASP A 333 -1.25 -4.38 -14.70
C ASP A 333 -1.16 -5.85 -15.17
N GLY A 334 -0.41 -6.69 -14.45
CA GLY A 334 -0.02 -8.03 -14.90
C GLY A 334 0.07 -9.08 -13.80
N GLU A 335 0.24 -10.33 -14.21
CA GLU A 335 0.77 -11.39 -13.34
C GLU A 335 2.32 -11.35 -13.31
N PRO A 336 3.01 -12.09 -12.41
CA PRO A 336 4.46 -12.07 -12.35
C PRO A 336 5.13 -12.62 -13.61
N VAL A 337 6.04 -11.85 -14.21
CA VAL A 337 6.80 -12.21 -15.41
C VAL A 337 8.31 -12.14 -15.13
N GLY A 338 9.00 -13.25 -15.40
CA GLY A 338 10.42 -13.45 -15.08
C GLY A 338 10.68 -14.19 -13.76
N GLU A 339 9.63 -14.52 -13.02
CA GLU A 339 9.65 -15.35 -11.81
C GLU A 339 8.47 -16.34 -11.81
N THR A 340 8.36 -17.21 -10.80
CA THR A 340 7.20 -18.10 -10.64
C THR A 340 6.02 -17.33 -10.02
N ARG A 341 4.80 -17.49 -10.55
CA ARG A 341 3.54 -16.86 -10.06
C ARG A 341 3.34 -16.94 -8.53
N SER A 342 3.79 -18.02 -7.89
CA SER A 342 3.70 -18.23 -6.43
C SER A 342 4.87 -17.66 -5.60
N HIS A 343 5.82 -16.94 -6.22
CA HIS A 343 6.97 -16.37 -5.49
C HIS A 343 6.51 -15.28 -4.52
N ILE A 344 5.50 -14.48 -4.89
CA ILE A 344 4.90 -13.46 -4.03
C ILE A 344 4.33 -14.04 -2.74
N ASN A 345 3.66 -15.21 -2.78
CA ASN A 345 3.11 -15.89 -1.59
C ASN A 345 4.24 -16.27 -0.61
N ASN A 346 5.39 -16.69 -1.13
CA ASN A 346 6.58 -16.99 -0.33
C ASN A 346 7.18 -15.71 0.29
N VAL A 347 7.26 -14.61 -0.44
CA VAL A 347 7.76 -13.32 0.07
C VAL A 347 6.87 -12.77 1.19
N ILE A 348 5.55 -12.75 1.00
CA ILE A 348 4.57 -12.32 2.02
C ILE A 348 4.69 -13.21 3.27
N THR A 349 4.69 -14.53 3.08
CA THR A 349 4.77 -15.50 4.19
C THR A 349 6.08 -15.35 4.97
N ALA A 350 7.22 -15.24 4.28
CA ALA A 350 8.52 -15.07 4.90
C ALA A 350 8.63 -13.72 5.64
N ALA A 351 8.05 -12.65 5.11
CA ALA A 351 7.99 -11.34 5.77
C ALA A 351 7.21 -11.42 7.09
N LYS A 352 5.97 -11.93 7.05
CA LYS A 352 5.10 -12.06 8.23
C LYS A 352 5.73 -12.98 9.29
N GLN A 353 6.35 -14.10 8.89
CA GLN A 353 7.07 -15.01 9.80
C GLN A 353 8.31 -14.37 10.44
N ALA A 354 9.13 -13.66 9.65
CA ALA A 354 10.30 -12.96 10.16
C ALA A 354 9.92 -11.85 11.15
N LEU A 355 8.86 -11.09 10.85
CA LEU A 355 8.31 -10.06 11.74
C LEU A 355 7.71 -10.65 13.03
N GLY A 356 7.05 -11.80 12.95
CA GLY A 356 6.59 -12.57 14.11
C GLY A 356 7.71 -13.03 15.05
N SER A 357 8.97 -13.01 14.60
CA SER A 357 10.16 -13.26 15.42
C SER A 357 10.78 -11.98 16.03
N THR A 358 10.12 -10.82 15.88
CA THR A 358 10.56 -9.52 16.42
C THR A 358 9.56 -8.98 17.46
N ARG A 359 9.94 -7.93 18.20
CA ARG A 359 9.05 -7.20 19.11
C ARG A 359 7.80 -6.57 18.45
N TYR A 360 7.73 -6.54 17.13
CA TYR A 360 6.69 -5.83 16.38
C TYR A 360 5.54 -6.74 15.92
N GLY A 361 5.75 -8.05 15.85
CA GLY A 361 4.74 -9.01 15.40
C GLY A 361 4.46 -8.97 13.88
N PRO A 362 3.72 -9.95 13.33
CA PRO A 362 3.49 -10.08 11.90
C PRO A 362 2.75 -8.88 11.26
N SER A 363 1.91 -8.19 12.04
CA SER A 363 1.13 -7.03 11.59
C SER A 363 1.94 -5.75 11.37
N ALA A 364 3.24 -5.78 11.66
CA ALA A 364 4.16 -4.67 11.35
C ALA A 364 4.30 -4.40 9.84
N VAL A 365 3.70 -5.24 8.98
CA VAL A 365 3.48 -4.95 7.56
C VAL A 365 2.04 -5.32 7.15
N ALA A 366 1.42 -4.43 6.38
CA ALA A 366 0.17 -4.64 5.65
C ALA A 366 0.44 -4.60 4.14
N PHE A 367 -0.42 -5.25 3.35
CA PHE A 367 -0.23 -5.46 1.92
C PHE A 367 -1.53 -5.22 1.16
N GLN A 368 -1.60 -4.10 0.44
CA GLN A 368 -2.63 -3.88 -0.57
C GLN A 368 -2.09 -4.33 -1.93
N PHE A 369 -2.92 -4.99 -2.73
CA PHE A 369 -2.71 -5.13 -4.17
C PHE A 369 -3.83 -4.39 -4.91
N ALA A 370 -3.46 -3.56 -5.88
CA ALA A 370 -4.40 -2.77 -6.68
C ALA A 370 -4.13 -2.98 -8.18
N GLN A 371 -5.17 -3.33 -8.92
CA GLN A 371 -5.07 -3.48 -10.37
C GLN A 371 -5.18 -2.11 -11.08
N VAL A 372 -4.30 -1.87 -12.05
CA VAL A 372 -4.47 -0.85 -13.10
C VAL A 372 -4.62 -1.51 -14.47
N GLY A 373 -5.38 -0.88 -15.36
CA GLY A 373 -5.76 -1.52 -16.62
C GLY A 373 -6.78 -2.65 -16.47
N LYS A 374 -7.10 -3.30 -17.58
CA LYS A 374 -8.27 -4.18 -17.74
C LYS A 374 -7.86 -5.61 -18.13
N ASP A 375 -6.65 -6.02 -17.73
CA ASP A 375 -6.11 -7.34 -18.04
C ASP A 375 -6.79 -8.44 -17.19
N THR A 376 -7.32 -9.46 -17.85
CA THR A 376 -8.08 -10.52 -17.17
C THR A 376 -7.18 -11.61 -16.56
N ALA A 377 -5.92 -11.73 -16.99
CA ALA A 377 -4.94 -12.61 -16.34
C ALA A 377 -4.41 -11.98 -15.04
N ALA A 378 -4.20 -10.66 -15.04
CA ALA A 378 -3.91 -9.87 -13.83
C ALA A 378 -5.08 -9.90 -12.83
N GLN A 379 -6.32 -9.69 -13.31
CA GLN A 379 -7.52 -9.79 -12.47
C GLN A 379 -7.64 -11.19 -11.82
N LYS A 380 -7.48 -12.25 -12.62
CA LYS A 380 -7.50 -13.63 -12.10
C LYS A 380 -6.29 -13.92 -11.19
N PHE A 381 -5.17 -13.22 -11.36
CA PHE A 381 -4.02 -13.34 -10.47
C PHE A 381 -4.28 -12.73 -9.10
N LEU A 382 -4.82 -11.51 -9.02
CA LEU A 382 -5.19 -10.93 -7.73
C LEU A 382 -6.26 -11.75 -7.02
N ALA A 383 -7.32 -12.16 -7.74
CA ALA A 383 -8.35 -13.05 -7.18
C ALA A 383 -7.78 -14.40 -6.66
N ASP A 384 -6.75 -14.96 -7.33
CA ASP A 384 -6.06 -16.17 -6.86
C ASP A 384 -5.19 -15.95 -5.61
N LEU A 385 -4.64 -14.74 -5.41
CA LEU A 385 -3.91 -14.38 -4.19
C LEU A 385 -4.87 -14.15 -3.02
N ASP A 386 -5.96 -13.44 -3.29
CA ASP A 386 -7.01 -13.07 -2.35
C ASP A 386 -7.73 -14.30 -1.77
N ASN A 387 -8.04 -15.27 -2.64
CA ASN A 387 -8.64 -16.54 -2.26
C ASN A 387 -7.62 -17.61 -1.79
N ASP A 388 -6.34 -17.26 -1.63
CA ASP A 388 -5.33 -18.19 -1.12
C ASP A 388 -5.57 -18.50 0.38
N PRO A 389 -5.69 -19.77 0.78
CA PRO A 389 -6.06 -20.16 2.14
C PRO A 389 -5.00 -19.83 3.21
N VAL A 390 -3.81 -19.41 2.80
CA VAL A 390 -2.71 -18.95 3.67
C VAL A 390 -2.55 -17.42 3.57
N ILE A 391 -2.36 -16.85 2.39
CA ILE A 391 -1.99 -15.43 2.25
C ILE A 391 -3.16 -14.46 2.06
N GLY A 392 -4.37 -14.91 1.69
CA GLY A 392 -5.52 -14.01 1.53
C GLY A 392 -5.77 -13.19 2.79
N LYS A 393 -5.78 -13.87 3.94
CA LYS A 393 -5.87 -13.30 5.30
C LYS A 393 -4.62 -12.51 5.76
N MET A 394 -3.76 -12.11 4.84
CA MET A 394 -2.54 -11.35 5.08
C MET A 394 -2.40 -10.12 4.17
N ILE A 395 -3.31 -9.97 3.20
CA ILE A 395 -3.36 -8.96 2.13
C ILE A 395 -4.80 -8.38 2.01
N ASP A 396 -5.01 -7.44 1.10
CA ASP A 396 -6.31 -7.11 0.47
C ASP A 396 -6.08 -6.86 -1.03
N CYS A 397 -7.08 -7.11 -1.88
CA CYS A 397 -7.02 -7.01 -3.33
C CYS A 397 -8.15 -6.13 -3.89
N THR A 398 -7.81 -4.94 -4.40
CA THR A 398 -8.77 -4.06 -5.08
C THR A 398 -8.70 -4.20 -6.60
N SER A 399 -9.83 -4.49 -7.25
CA SER A 399 -9.92 -4.57 -8.71
C SER A 399 -9.89 -3.18 -9.35
N TYR A 400 -9.61 -3.11 -10.66
CA TYR A 400 -9.70 -1.85 -11.39
C TYR A 400 -11.13 -1.28 -11.33
N TYR A 401 -11.25 0.05 -11.27
CA TYR A 401 -12.47 0.73 -10.82
C TYR A 401 -13.77 0.34 -11.53
N GLU A 402 -13.77 0.10 -12.85
CA GLU A 402 -14.99 -0.35 -13.54
C GLU A 402 -15.47 -1.73 -13.05
N MET A 403 -14.56 -2.65 -12.70
CA MET A 403 -14.93 -3.98 -12.20
C MET A 403 -15.51 -3.87 -10.79
N GLU A 404 -14.79 -3.18 -9.90
CA GLU A 404 -15.22 -2.93 -8.52
C GLU A 404 -16.59 -2.22 -8.51
N GLN A 405 -16.81 -1.24 -9.40
CA GLN A 405 -18.10 -0.57 -9.55
C GLN A 405 -19.21 -1.52 -10.03
N MET A 406 -18.92 -2.46 -10.95
CA MET A 406 -19.89 -3.47 -11.37
C MET A 406 -20.24 -4.47 -10.26
N GLU A 407 -19.31 -4.78 -9.37
CA GLU A 407 -19.51 -5.75 -8.29
C GLU A 407 -20.25 -5.12 -7.09
N MET A 408 -19.87 -3.91 -6.71
CA MET A 408 -20.63 -3.11 -5.74
C MET A 408 -22.04 -2.78 -6.26
N GLN A 409 -22.22 -2.52 -7.56
CA GLN A 409 -23.55 -2.31 -8.14
C GLN A 409 -24.44 -3.57 -8.09
N ARG A 410 -23.88 -4.79 -8.16
CA ARG A 410 -24.65 -6.04 -7.90
C ARG A 410 -25.09 -6.14 -6.44
N LYS A 411 -24.31 -5.59 -5.50
CA LYS A 411 -24.66 -5.45 -4.07
C LYS A 411 -25.60 -4.26 -3.80
N GLY A 412 -25.94 -3.46 -4.82
CA GLY A 412 -26.83 -2.30 -4.72
C GLY A 412 -26.14 -0.98 -4.31
N VAL A 413 -24.80 -0.94 -4.33
CA VAL A 413 -23.98 0.21 -3.94
C VAL A 413 -23.41 0.89 -5.18
N ASP A 414 -23.61 2.20 -5.35
CA ASP A 414 -22.88 2.97 -6.36
C ASP A 414 -21.52 3.41 -5.81
N LEU A 415 -20.47 2.75 -6.27
CA LEU A 415 -19.09 3.03 -5.89
C LEU A 415 -18.60 4.28 -6.64
N THR A 416 -18.30 5.37 -5.92
CA THR A 416 -17.65 6.55 -6.52
C THR A 416 -16.13 6.34 -6.64
N PRO A 417 -15.42 7.07 -7.52
CA PRO A 417 -13.96 7.02 -7.60
C PRO A 417 -13.26 7.33 -6.27
N GLY A 418 -13.84 8.22 -5.45
CA GLY A 418 -13.34 8.52 -4.12
C GLY A 418 -13.51 7.35 -3.15
N MET A 419 -14.66 6.66 -3.18
CA MET A 419 -14.89 5.46 -2.36
C MET A 419 -13.96 4.31 -2.76
N TRP A 420 -13.68 4.14 -4.06
CA TRP A 420 -12.69 3.18 -4.56
C TRP A 420 -11.28 3.50 -4.05
N LEU A 421 -10.87 4.76 -4.10
CA LEU A 421 -9.58 5.20 -3.53
C LEU A 421 -9.54 5.03 -2.00
N VAL A 422 -10.67 5.16 -1.28
CA VAL A 422 -10.74 4.83 0.16
C VAL A 422 -10.49 3.34 0.39
N LYS A 423 -11.23 2.42 -0.29
CA LYS A 423 -11.00 0.95 -0.14
C LYS A 423 -9.53 0.60 -0.45
N LEU A 424 -8.98 1.10 -1.56
CA LEU A 424 -7.57 0.91 -1.94
C LEU A 424 -6.58 1.39 -0.86
N MET A 425 -6.90 2.43 -0.10
CA MET A 425 -6.01 2.96 0.93
C MET A 425 -6.15 2.27 2.28
N VAL A 426 -7.35 1.81 2.67
CA VAL A 426 -7.60 1.30 4.03
C VAL A 426 -7.89 -0.20 4.12
N GLY A 427 -8.23 -0.88 3.03
CA GLY A 427 -8.76 -2.26 3.10
C GLY A 427 -7.82 -3.25 3.81
N SER A 428 -6.56 -3.34 3.39
CA SER A 428 -5.53 -4.18 4.06
C SER A 428 -5.13 -3.75 5.49
N ILE A 429 -5.70 -2.66 6.02
CA ILE A 429 -5.50 -2.19 7.41
C ILE A 429 -6.80 -2.02 8.21
N ASP A 430 -7.97 -2.21 7.62
CA ASP A 430 -9.26 -1.93 8.24
C ASP A 430 -10.27 -3.05 7.96
N PRO A 431 -10.42 -4.03 8.88
CA PRO A 431 -11.24 -5.21 8.65
C PRO A 431 -12.69 -4.95 8.22
N THR A 432 -13.25 -3.77 8.48
CA THR A 432 -14.60 -3.42 8.00
C THR A 432 -14.69 -3.25 6.46
N TYR A 433 -13.56 -3.24 5.75
CA TYR A 433 -13.49 -3.22 4.28
C TYR A 433 -13.16 -4.58 3.65
N ASP A 434 -12.66 -5.52 4.46
CA ASP A 434 -12.38 -6.94 4.12
C ASP A 434 -13.67 -7.79 4.30
N GLU A 435 -14.40 -7.60 5.40
CA GLU A 435 -15.66 -8.33 5.70
C GLU A 435 -16.84 -8.06 4.74
N ASN A 436 -16.66 -7.32 3.65
CA ASN A 436 -17.73 -6.85 2.74
C ASN A 436 -17.64 -7.33 1.28
N ASP A 437 -16.66 -8.16 0.91
CA ASP A 437 -16.42 -8.61 -0.47
C ASP A 437 -17.20 -9.87 -0.90
#